data_AF-A0A7N8WK50-F1
#
_entry.id   AF-A0A7N8WK50-F1
#
_cell.length_a   1.000
_cell.length_b   1.000
_cell.length_c   1.000
_cell.angle_alpha   90.00
_cell.angle_beta   90.00
_cell.angle_gamma   90.00
#
_symmetry.space_group_name_H-M   'P 1'
#
loop_
_entity.id
_entity.type
_entity.pdbx_description
1 polymer ?
#
loop_
_entity_poly.entity_id
_entity_poly.type
_entity_poly.pdbx_seq_one_letter_code
_entity_poly.pdbx_strand_id
1 'polypeptide(L)'
;PAMNMRSVAFLVGTVLNSWKAVWVVLSDDGVEFYKKKTDRSPKGMIPLKGAIIVSPCQDFGKRTLVFKITTDKKHDHFFQASHVEEREFWVKDIKRAINCIQGGKRFARKSTRRSIRLPDAVNLTELYTLMKDQDDGVKELKLEQEHRIFNHCFTGVTVVEWLISKEKARNRPEALMLATGLLNEGFLQPAGDLAKEGAESGEQTAFLDETHALYYFADSGFFCEGYSSDEDVLVKEEFRGNIIKQGCLLKQGHRRKNWKVRKFILRDDPAFMHYYDPTKDDEPLGSIHLRGSVVTAVEYVPDAKKYDIDGNLFEIITSDEIHYFLQAATTEERKEWIKAIQAVSKSGK
;
A
#
# COMPACT_ATOMS: atom_id res chain seq x y z
N PRO A 1 -6.94 -11.39 19.16
CA PRO A 1 -7.46 -10.62 18.01
C PRO A 1 -6.31 -9.80 17.40
N ALA A 2 -5.59 -10.46 16.49
CA ALA A 2 -4.45 -9.91 15.77
C ALA A 2 -4.94 -8.92 14.70
N MET A 3 -4.34 -7.73 14.63
CA MET A 3 -4.46 -6.90 13.43
C MET A 3 -3.81 -7.67 12.28
N ASN A 4 -4.57 -7.91 11.20
CA ASN A 4 -4.14 -8.69 10.06
C ASN A 4 -3.89 -7.74 8.89
N MET A 5 -2.67 -7.68 8.39
CA MET A 5 -2.25 -6.64 7.44
C MET A 5 -1.50 -7.19 6.26
N ARG A 6 -1.99 -6.91 5.06
CA ARG A 6 -1.23 -7.15 3.83
C ARG A 6 -0.19 -6.03 3.67
N SER A 7 1.09 -6.39 3.74
CA SER A 7 2.22 -5.65 3.16
C SER A 7 2.80 -4.48 3.97
N VAL A 8 3.48 -4.76 5.09
CA VAL A 8 4.39 -3.78 5.72
C VAL A 8 5.82 -4.14 5.39
N ALA A 9 6.59 -3.15 4.93
CA ALA A 9 8.03 -3.32 4.88
C ALA A 9 8.63 -2.98 6.26
N PHE A 10 9.40 -3.90 6.81
CA PHE A 10 10.10 -3.78 8.09
C PHE A 10 11.60 -3.69 7.84
N LEU A 11 12.26 -2.72 8.48
CA LEU A 11 13.71 -2.58 8.46
C LEU A 11 14.28 -3.13 9.78
N VAL A 12 14.95 -4.28 9.73
CA VAL A 12 15.72 -4.79 10.88
C VAL A 12 17.11 -4.18 10.84
N GLY A 13 17.38 -3.29 11.79
CA GLY A 13 18.70 -2.73 12.00
C GLY A 13 19.65 -3.73 12.64
N THR A 14 20.20 -4.66 11.85
CA THR A 14 21.51 -5.27 12.12
C THR A 14 22.15 -5.63 10.78
N VAL A 15 23.14 -4.82 10.39
CA VAL A 15 24.15 -5.05 9.33
C VAL A 15 23.72 -4.82 7.87
N LEU A 16 22.47 -5.03 7.47
CA LEU A 16 22.00 -4.74 6.09
C LEU A 16 20.68 -3.97 6.12
N ASN A 17 20.74 -2.65 5.87
CA ASN A 17 19.58 -1.75 5.78
C ASN A 17 18.66 -2.10 4.60
N SER A 18 17.96 -3.24 4.70
CA SER A 18 17.04 -3.76 3.68
C SER A 18 15.62 -3.83 4.22
N TRP A 19 14.70 -3.18 3.51
CA TRP A 19 13.28 -3.22 3.77
C TRP A 19 12.70 -4.56 3.33
N LYS A 20 11.97 -5.26 4.20
CA LYS A 20 11.39 -6.58 3.91
C LYS A 20 9.90 -6.59 4.18
N ALA A 21 9.11 -7.04 3.21
CA ALA A 21 7.70 -7.29 3.42
C ALA A 21 7.51 -8.36 4.51
N VAL A 22 6.76 -8.01 5.55
CA VAL A 22 6.42 -8.86 6.69
C VAL A 22 4.94 -8.73 6.99
N TRP A 23 4.41 -9.76 7.64
CA TRP A 23 3.06 -9.74 8.19
C TRP A 23 3.15 -9.24 9.63
N VAL A 24 2.46 -8.16 9.96
CA VAL A 24 2.57 -7.50 11.28
C VAL A 24 1.26 -7.64 12.03
N VAL A 25 1.36 -7.94 13.32
CA VAL A 25 0.26 -8.16 14.25
C VAL A 25 0.49 -7.31 15.50
N LEU A 26 -0.48 -6.49 15.87
CA LEU A 26 -0.50 -5.81 17.17
C LEU A 26 -1.07 -6.75 18.24
N SER A 27 -0.27 -7.15 19.22
CA SER A 27 -0.65 -7.94 20.39
C SER A 27 -0.97 -7.04 21.59
N ASP A 28 -1.30 -7.62 22.75
CA ASP A 28 -1.66 -6.89 23.97
C ASP A 28 -0.48 -6.26 24.73
N ASP A 29 0.73 -6.68 24.38
CA ASP A 29 2.00 -6.31 25.01
C ASP A 29 3.09 -5.88 24.00
N GLY A 30 2.85 -6.05 22.69
CA GLY A 30 3.85 -5.83 21.67
C GLY A 30 3.33 -5.74 20.23
N VAL A 31 4.28 -5.58 19.30
CA VAL A 31 4.07 -5.72 17.86
C VAL A 31 4.84 -6.94 17.39
N GLU A 32 4.12 -7.96 16.95
CA GLU A 32 4.67 -9.19 16.41
C GLU A 32 4.80 -9.09 14.89
N PHE A 33 5.84 -9.70 14.32
CA PHE A 33 6.00 -9.79 12.87
C PHE A 33 6.36 -11.20 12.42
N TYR A 34 5.81 -11.60 11.28
CA TYR A 34 5.85 -12.94 10.71
C TYR A 34 6.39 -12.87 9.28
N LYS A 35 6.94 -13.98 8.77
CA LYS A 35 7.40 -14.03 7.37
C LYS A 35 6.20 -14.09 6.42
N LYS A 36 5.19 -14.86 6.81
CA LYS A 36 3.94 -15.06 6.06
C LYS A 36 2.75 -15.07 7.02
N LYS A 37 1.57 -14.74 6.49
CA LYS A 37 0.29 -14.78 7.23
C LYS A 37 -0.02 -16.16 7.83
N THR A 38 0.38 -17.23 7.16
CA THR A 38 0.10 -18.63 7.56
C THR A 38 1.02 -19.14 8.65
N ASP A 39 2.05 -18.37 9.03
CA ASP A 39 3.03 -18.80 10.02
C ASP A 39 2.36 -18.81 11.41
N ARG A 40 2.53 -19.90 12.16
CA ARG A 40 1.95 -20.05 13.51
C ARG A 40 2.79 -19.41 14.62
N SER A 41 4.03 -19.00 14.29
CA SER A 41 4.99 -18.44 15.24
C SER A 41 5.61 -17.16 14.68
N PRO A 42 5.70 -16.08 15.47
CA PRO A 42 6.29 -14.84 15.03
C PRO A 42 7.81 -14.99 14.82
N LYS A 43 8.35 -14.24 13.86
CA LYS A 43 9.81 -14.08 13.69
C LYS A 43 10.42 -13.24 14.80
N GLY A 44 9.63 -12.37 15.40
CA GLY A 44 10.05 -11.53 16.50
C GLY A 44 8.91 -10.67 16.98
N MET A 45 9.16 -10.02 18.11
CA MET A 45 8.21 -9.17 18.81
C MET A 45 8.92 -7.91 19.28
N ILE A 46 8.25 -6.77 19.14
CA ILE A 46 8.70 -5.47 19.61
C ILE A 46 7.85 -5.10 20.82
N PRO A 47 8.39 -5.09 22.04
CA PRO A 47 7.63 -4.76 23.24
C PRO A 47 7.19 -3.30 23.20
N LEU A 48 5.93 -3.03 23.55
CA LEU A 48 5.38 -1.66 23.55
C LEU A 48 5.46 -0.98 24.92
N LYS A 49 5.76 -1.72 25.99
CA LYS A 49 5.96 -1.14 27.32
C LYS A 49 7.13 -0.15 27.30
N GLY A 50 6.85 1.12 27.58
CA GLY A 50 7.85 2.19 27.55
C GLY A 50 8.33 2.57 26.15
N ALA A 51 7.69 2.06 25.10
CA ALA A 51 8.00 2.44 23.73
C ALA A 51 7.44 3.83 23.39
N ILE A 52 8.05 4.48 22.40
CA ILE A 52 7.65 5.76 21.84
C ILE A 52 7.46 5.56 20.35
N ILE A 53 6.41 6.15 19.79
CA ILE A 53 6.14 6.10 18.36
C ILE A 53 6.28 7.50 17.75
N VAL A 54 7.01 7.56 16.64
CA VAL A 54 7.27 8.79 15.88
C VAL A 54 6.64 8.63 14.49
N SER A 55 5.69 9.50 14.17
CA SER A 55 5.06 9.61 12.86
C SER A 55 4.71 11.08 12.56
N PRO A 56 5.01 11.60 11.36
CA PRO A 56 5.83 10.96 10.34
C PRO A 56 7.29 10.79 10.81
N CYS A 57 7.94 9.69 10.45
CA CYS A 57 9.35 9.48 10.77
C CYS A 57 10.24 10.32 9.85
N GLN A 58 10.92 11.33 10.41
CA GLN A 58 11.78 12.24 9.64
C GLN A 58 13.15 11.65 9.30
N ASP A 59 13.52 10.52 9.92
CA ASP A 59 14.78 9.81 9.69
C ASP A 59 14.93 9.36 8.22
N PHE A 60 13.81 9.25 7.50
CA PHE A 60 13.75 9.04 6.06
C PHE A 60 13.09 10.25 5.41
N GLY A 61 13.89 11.25 5.04
CA GLY A 61 13.42 12.56 4.57
C GLY A 61 12.46 12.57 3.37
N LYS A 62 12.22 11.43 2.70
CA LYS A 62 11.27 11.28 1.58
C LYS A 62 10.25 10.15 1.74
N ARG A 63 10.34 9.31 2.77
CA ARG A 63 9.39 8.21 2.98
C ARG A 63 8.31 8.64 3.96
N THR A 64 7.33 9.36 3.44
CA THR A 64 6.21 9.87 4.25
C THR A 64 5.47 8.72 4.94
N LEU A 65 5.31 7.57 4.29
CA LEU A 65 4.59 6.40 4.82
C LEU A 65 5.29 5.66 5.97
N VAL A 66 6.46 6.13 6.42
CA VAL A 66 7.24 5.50 7.48
C VAL A 66 6.87 6.04 8.85
N PHE A 67 6.66 5.12 9.78
CA PHE A 67 6.61 5.41 11.21
C PHE A 67 7.67 4.59 11.94
N LYS A 68 8.11 5.13 13.08
CA LYS A 68 9.17 4.54 13.91
C LYS A 68 8.64 4.18 15.29
N ILE A 69 8.98 3.00 15.78
CA ILE A 69 8.79 2.58 17.16
C ILE A 69 10.17 2.49 17.82
N THR A 70 10.40 3.32 18.82
CA THR A 70 11.59 3.27 19.67
C THR A 70 11.23 2.57 20.98
N THR A 71 11.84 1.42 21.27
CA THR A 71 11.58 0.65 22.49
C THR A 71 12.14 1.36 23.74
N ASP A 72 11.77 0.87 24.93
CA ASP A 72 12.32 1.34 26.21
C ASP A 72 13.85 1.24 26.27
N LYS A 73 14.41 0.18 25.68
CA LYS A 73 15.84 -0.09 25.49
C LYS A 73 16.48 0.76 24.38
N LYS A 74 15.76 1.74 23.82
CA LYS A 74 16.22 2.64 22.76
C LYS A 74 16.58 1.91 21.44
N HIS A 75 15.93 0.78 21.17
CA HIS A 75 16.02 0.15 19.85
C HIS A 75 14.97 0.73 18.91
N ASP A 76 15.43 1.21 17.76
CA ASP A 76 14.58 1.79 16.73
C ASP A 76 14.12 0.71 15.74
N HIS A 77 12.82 0.68 15.50
CA HIS A 77 12.15 -0.20 14.55
C HIS A 77 11.35 0.64 13.57
N PHE A 78 11.57 0.43 12.27
CA PHE A 78 10.95 1.23 11.22
C PHE A 78 9.97 0.40 10.40
N PHE A 79 8.81 0.97 10.16
CA PHE A 79 7.71 0.35 9.44
C PHE A 79 7.24 1.28 8.35
N GLN A 80 7.02 0.74 7.16
CA GLN A 80 6.44 1.46 6.04
C GLN A 80 5.08 0.86 5.68
N ALA A 81 4.03 1.67 5.79
CA ALA A 81 2.70 1.31 5.32
C ALA A 81 2.62 1.39 3.78
N SER A 82 1.61 0.73 3.20
CA SER A 82 1.36 0.78 1.76
C SER A 82 0.70 2.09 1.31
N HIS A 83 0.01 2.79 2.21
CA HIS A 83 -0.64 4.08 1.98
C HIS A 83 -0.78 4.91 3.27
N VAL A 84 -1.11 6.20 3.14
CA VAL A 84 -1.14 7.17 4.24
C VAL A 84 -2.18 6.79 5.30
N GLU A 85 -3.38 6.39 4.89
CA GLU A 85 -4.46 6.03 5.82
C GLU A 85 -4.05 4.84 6.70
N GLU A 86 -3.47 3.80 6.10
CA GLU A 86 -2.94 2.66 6.83
C GLU A 86 -1.83 3.04 7.82
N ARG A 87 -0.91 3.95 7.44
CA ARG A 87 0.08 4.50 8.39
C ARG A 87 -0.60 5.13 9.60
N GLU A 88 -1.58 6.00 9.36
CA GLU A 88 -2.27 6.72 10.42
C GLU A 88 -3.07 5.78 11.35
N PHE A 89 -3.74 4.77 10.78
CA PHE A 89 -4.43 3.75 11.58
C PHE A 89 -3.46 2.98 12.49
N TRP A 90 -2.31 2.57 11.97
CA TRP A 90 -1.30 1.87 12.78
C TRP A 90 -0.71 2.74 13.87
N VAL A 91 -0.37 3.99 13.53
CA VAL A 91 0.17 4.93 14.51
C VAL A 91 -0.83 5.19 15.62
N LYS A 92 -2.11 5.38 15.28
CA LYS A 92 -3.20 5.56 16.24
C LYS A 92 -3.37 4.36 17.17
N ASP A 93 -3.40 3.14 16.62
CA ASP A 93 -3.63 1.93 17.41
C ASP A 93 -2.41 1.57 18.28
N ILE A 94 -1.18 1.74 17.78
CA ILE A 94 0.04 1.52 18.57
C ILE A 94 0.18 2.57 19.69
N LYS A 95 -0.07 3.87 19.42
CA LYS A 95 -0.08 4.92 20.45
C LYS A 95 -1.03 4.55 21.59
N ARG A 96 -2.20 4.03 21.24
CA ARG A 96 -3.21 3.61 22.21
C ARG A 96 -2.75 2.41 23.02
N ALA A 97 -2.15 1.41 22.38
CA ALA A 97 -1.58 0.25 23.05
C ALA A 97 -0.51 0.64 24.07
N ILE A 98 0.42 1.50 23.68
CA ILE A 98 1.46 2.06 24.58
C ILE A 98 0.82 2.71 25.81
N ASN A 99 -0.19 3.57 25.62
CA ASN A 99 -0.88 4.25 26.73
C ASN A 99 -1.62 3.28 27.66
N CYS A 100 -2.29 2.26 27.12
CA CYS A 100 -2.95 1.22 27.91
C CYS A 100 -1.95 0.47 28.80
N ILE A 101 -0.84 0.03 28.22
CA ILE A 101 0.20 -0.73 28.90
C ILE A 101 0.87 0.11 30.00
N GLN A 102 1.14 1.40 29.74
CA GLN A 102 1.67 2.32 30.75
C GLN A 102 0.72 2.50 31.94
N GLY A 103 -0.59 2.53 31.70
CA GLY A 103 -1.62 2.56 32.73
C GLY A 103 -1.87 1.23 33.46
N GLY A 104 -1.03 0.21 33.24
CA GLY A 104 -1.16 -1.12 33.85
C GLY A 104 -2.33 -1.94 33.31
N LYS A 105 -2.93 -1.52 32.20
CA LYS A 105 -4.05 -2.22 31.54
C LYS A 105 -3.50 -3.07 30.39
N ARG A 106 -4.06 -4.27 30.20
CA ARG A 106 -3.79 -5.04 28.98
C ARG A 106 -4.39 -4.32 27.79
N PHE A 107 -3.61 -4.12 26.72
CA PHE A 107 -4.18 -3.62 25.48
C PHE A 107 -4.99 -4.73 24.83
N ALA A 108 -6.30 -4.69 24.97
CA ALA A 108 -7.18 -5.45 24.09
C ALA A 108 -7.87 -4.44 23.18
N ARG A 109 -7.99 -4.71 21.88
CA ARG A 109 -8.87 -3.91 21.02
C ARG A 109 -10.32 -3.89 21.55
N LYS A 110 -10.72 -4.94 22.27
CA LYS A 110 -11.94 -5.03 23.10
C LYS A 110 -12.06 -3.97 24.22
N SER A 111 -10.94 -3.40 24.67
CA SER A 111 -10.89 -2.43 25.78
C SER A 111 -10.88 -0.98 25.31
N THR A 112 -10.59 -0.72 24.03
CA THR A 112 -10.47 0.63 23.45
C THR A 112 -11.71 1.07 22.69
N ARG A 113 -12.62 0.14 22.43
CA ARG A 113 -14.03 0.38 22.13
C ARG A 113 -14.77 -0.21 23.32
N ARG A 114 -15.56 0.57 24.08
CA ARG A 114 -16.42 -0.03 25.13
C ARG A 114 -17.23 -1.09 24.42
N SER A 115 -16.91 -2.36 24.71
CA SER A 115 -17.53 -3.47 24.00
C SER A 115 -19.02 -3.34 24.21
N ILE A 116 -19.75 -3.26 23.11
CA ILE A 116 -21.08 -3.83 23.10
C ILE A 116 -20.90 -5.23 23.69
N ARG A 117 -21.45 -5.46 24.88
CA ARG A 117 -21.44 -6.79 25.49
C ARG A 117 -22.39 -7.63 24.68
N LEU A 118 -21.84 -8.29 23.66
CA LEU A 118 -22.54 -9.35 22.97
C LEU A 118 -22.79 -10.49 23.96
N PRO A 119 -23.94 -11.17 23.88
CA PRO A 119 -24.16 -12.39 24.64
C PRO A 119 -23.04 -13.41 24.39
N ASP A 120 -22.61 -14.14 25.42
CA ASP A 120 -21.49 -15.11 25.33
C ASP A 120 -21.72 -16.22 24.29
N ALA A 121 -22.97 -16.44 23.87
CA ALA A 121 -23.35 -17.38 22.82
C ALA A 121 -22.98 -16.91 21.40
N VAL A 122 -22.62 -15.64 21.21
CA VAL A 122 -22.37 -15.07 19.87
C VAL A 122 -20.92 -15.32 19.44
N ASN A 123 -20.74 -16.20 18.45
CA ASN A 123 -19.45 -16.44 17.79
C ASN A 123 -19.29 -15.58 16.53
N LEU A 124 -18.60 -14.44 16.66
CA LEU A 124 -18.36 -13.53 15.54
C LEU A 124 -17.51 -14.10 14.41
N THR A 125 -16.60 -15.04 14.70
CA THR A 125 -15.75 -15.68 13.68
C THR A 125 -16.56 -16.61 12.79
N GLU A 126 -17.46 -17.38 13.39
CA GLU A 126 -18.39 -18.24 12.65
C GLU A 126 -19.38 -17.40 11.84
N LEU A 127 -19.95 -16.36 12.45
CA LEU A 127 -20.81 -15.41 11.76
C LEU A 127 -20.11 -14.77 10.56
N TYR A 128 -18.86 -14.34 10.72
CA TYR A 128 -18.05 -13.78 9.64
C TYR A 128 -17.84 -14.78 8.49
N THR A 129 -17.64 -16.05 8.83
CA THR A 129 -17.47 -17.11 7.82
C THR A 129 -18.75 -17.30 7.01
N LEU A 130 -19.91 -17.30 7.67
CA LEU A 130 -21.22 -17.39 7.01
C LEU A 130 -21.53 -16.15 6.15
N MET A 131 -21.17 -14.96 6.62
CA MET A 131 -21.36 -13.72 5.84
C MET A 131 -20.59 -13.72 4.53
N LYS A 132 -19.51 -14.50 4.43
CA LYS A 132 -18.67 -14.62 3.25
C LYS A 132 -19.04 -15.80 2.34
N ASP A 133 -20.11 -16.52 2.66
CA ASP A 133 -20.58 -17.60 1.80
C ASP A 133 -20.95 -17.06 0.41
N GLN A 134 -20.54 -17.77 -0.63
CA GLN A 134 -20.66 -17.28 -2.01
C GLN A 134 -22.12 -17.26 -2.49
N ASP A 135 -22.94 -18.16 -1.97
CA ASP A 135 -24.32 -18.34 -2.40
C ASP A 135 -25.28 -17.64 -1.44
N ASP A 136 -24.98 -17.71 -0.14
CA ASP A 136 -25.90 -17.33 0.92
C ASP A 136 -25.43 -16.14 1.78
N GLY A 137 -24.23 -15.61 1.52
CA GLY A 137 -23.60 -14.52 2.28
C GLY A 137 -24.00 -13.10 1.83
N VAL A 138 -23.33 -12.11 2.42
CA VAL A 138 -23.45 -10.71 2.00
C VAL A 138 -22.67 -10.52 0.71
N LYS A 139 -23.36 -10.09 -0.35
CA LYS A 139 -22.77 -9.92 -1.67
C LYS A 139 -21.82 -8.73 -1.69
N GLU A 140 -20.57 -8.99 -2.07
CA GLU A 140 -19.60 -7.94 -2.41
C GLU A 140 -19.93 -7.36 -3.80
N LEU A 141 -20.03 -6.04 -3.87
CA LEU A 141 -20.45 -5.29 -5.04
C LEU A 141 -19.37 -4.28 -5.46
N LYS A 142 -19.56 -3.76 -6.67
CA LYS A 142 -18.91 -2.55 -7.16
C LYS A 142 -19.92 -1.41 -7.06
N LEU A 143 -19.67 -0.44 -6.19
CA LEU A 143 -20.58 0.67 -5.91
C LEU A 143 -19.92 2.00 -6.24
N GLU A 144 -20.67 2.93 -6.81
CA GLU A 144 -20.18 4.28 -7.11
C GLU A 144 -20.85 5.30 -6.18
N GLN A 145 -20.05 6.14 -5.54
CA GLN A 145 -20.50 7.23 -4.67
C GLN A 145 -19.56 8.43 -4.82
N GLU A 146 -20.13 9.62 -5.05
CA GLU A 146 -19.37 10.88 -5.16
C GLU A 146 -18.23 10.83 -6.20
N HIS A 147 -18.49 10.23 -7.38
CA HIS A 147 -17.50 10.02 -8.46
C HIS A 147 -16.34 9.10 -8.07
N ARG A 148 -16.47 8.37 -6.96
CA ARG A 148 -15.54 7.32 -6.53
C ARG A 148 -16.19 5.96 -6.72
N ILE A 149 -15.40 5.00 -7.17
CA ILE A 149 -15.83 3.61 -7.38
C ILE A 149 -15.21 2.74 -6.30
N PHE A 150 -16.05 2.14 -5.47
CA PHE A 150 -15.69 1.24 -4.40
C PHE A 150 -15.88 -0.20 -4.88
N ASN A 151 -14.79 -0.96 -4.98
CA ASN A 151 -14.81 -2.36 -5.41
C ASN A 151 -14.76 -3.30 -4.20
N HIS A 152 -15.47 -4.42 -4.27
CA HIS A 152 -15.55 -5.43 -3.20
C HIS A 152 -16.11 -4.86 -1.87
N CYS A 153 -17.20 -4.09 -1.96
CA CYS A 153 -17.85 -3.50 -0.80
C CYS A 153 -19.35 -3.82 -0.74
N PHE A 154 -20.01 -3.44 0.34
CA PHE A 154 -21.44 -3.59 0.55
C PHE A 154 -21.94 -2.44 1.44
N THR A 155 -23.24 -2.30 1.57
CA THR A 155 -23.85 -1.21 2.33
C THR A 155 -24.20 -1.65 3.76
N GLY A 156 -24.30 -0.70 4.67
CA GLY A 156 -24.74 -0.93 6.04
C GLY A 156 -26.08 -1.66 6.11
N VAL A 157 -27.05 -1.20 5.32
CA VAL A 157 -28.39 -1.80 5.25
C VAL A 157 -28.35 -3.26 4.80
N THR A 158 -27.50 -3.62 3.81
CA THR A 158 -27.42 -5.01 3.34
C THR A 158 -26.89 -5.97 4.39
N VAL A 159 -26.01 -5.51 5.29
CA VAL A 159 -25.52 -6.31 6.42
C VAL A 159 -26.64 -6.55 7.43
N VAL A 160 -27.40 -5.50 7.77
CA VAL A 160 -28.50 -5.57 8.73
C VAL A 160 -29.63 -6.46 8.22
N GLU A 161 -30.02 -6.29 6.95
CA GLU A 161 -31.03 -7.13 6.29
C GLU A 161 -30.61 -8.58 6.22
N TRP A 162 -29.35 -8.85 5.87
CA TRP A 162 -28.82 -10.21 5.83
C TRP A 162 -28.89 -10.88 7.21
N LEU A 163 -28.42 -10.21 8.27
CA LEU A 163 -28.43 -10.72 9.64
C LEU A 163 -29.85 -11.11 10.11
N ILE A 164 -30.85 -10.32 9.74
CA ILE A 164 -32.26 -10.62 10.06
C ILE A 164 -32.77 -11.78 9.19
N SER A 165 -32.52 -11.75 7.89
CA SER A 165 -32.99 -12.78 6.95
C SER A 165 -32.43 -14.17 7.24
N LYS A 166 -31.24 -14.25 7.84
CA LYS A 166 -30.57 -15.50 8.25
C LYS A 166 -30.83 -15.87 9.70
N GLU A 167 -31.79 -15.22 10.34
CA GLU A 167 -32.18 -15.43 11.73
C GLU A 167 -31.01 -15.32 12.72
N LYS A 168 -29.97 -14.54 12.35
CA LYS A 168 -28.83 -14.23 13.23
C LYS A 168 -29.18 -13.09 14.19
N ALA A 169 -30.16 -12.26 13.84
CA ALA A 169 -30.75 -11.22 14.67
C ALA A 169 -32.28 -11.23 14.55
N ARG A 170 -32.99 -10.97 15.65
CA ARG A 170 -34.47 -10.94 15.69
C ARG A 170 -35.05 -9.63 15.19
N ASN A 171 -34.26 -8.55 15.21
CA ASN A 171 -34.68 -7.21 14.84
C ASN A 171 -33.46 -6.35 14.47
N ARG A 172 -33.71 -5.16 13.89
CA ARG A 172 -32.66 -4.22 13.48
C ARG A 172 -31.73 -3.79 14.62
N PRO A 173 -32.18 -3.48 15.84
CA PRO A 173 -31.29 -3.19 16.95
C PRO A 173 -30.29 -4.31 17.27
N GLU A 174 -30.74 -5.57 17.28
CA GLU A 174 -29.88 -6.73 17.50
C GLU A 174 -28.91 -6.96 16.33
N ALA A 175 -29.36 -6.73 15.09
CA ALA A 175 -28.49 -6.79 13.91
C ALA A 175 -27.40 -5.71 13.95
N LEU A 176 -27.77 -4.47 14.28
CA LEU A 176 -26.83 -3.35 14.49
C LEU A 176 -25.82 -3.66 15.59
N MET A 177 -26.25 -4.30 16.67
CA MET A 177 -25.39 -4.75 17.76
C MET A 177 -24.33 -5.74 17.27
N LEU A 178 -24.73 -6.74 16.48
CA LEU A 178 -23.82 -7.73 15.86
C LEU A 178 -22.89 -7.09 14.83
N ALA A 179 -23.42 -6.26 13.92
CA ALA A 179 -22.65 -5.55 12.90
C ALA A 179 -21.60 -4.62 13.51
N THR A 180 -21.96 -3.90 14.58
CA THR A 180 -21.01 -3.09 15.35
C THR A 180 -19.97 -3.97 16.05
N GLY A 181 -20.35 -5.15 16.54
CA GLY A 181 -19.40 -6.16 17.04
C GLY A 181 -18.39 -6.60 15.98
N LEU A 182 -18.84 -6.92 14.77
CA LEU A 182 -18.00 -7.30 13.63
C LEU A 182 -17.05 -6.16 13.22
N LEU A 183 -17.56 -4.92 13.18
CA LEU A 183 -16.76 -3.71 12.93
C LEU A 183 -15.71 -3.47 14.04
N ASN A 184 -16.07 -3.75 15.30
CA ASN A 184 -15.20 -3.57 16.47
C ASN A 184 -14.07 -4.58 16.56
N GLU A 185 -14.34 -5.84 16.23
CA GLU A 185 -13.31 -6.88 16.13
C GLU A 185 -12.49 -6.78 14.82
N GLY A 186 -12.87 -5.88 13.91
CA GLY A 186 -12.16 -5.63 12.66
C GLY A 186 -12.41 -6.65 11.58
N PHE A 187 -13.48 -7.45 11.69
CA PHE A 187 -13.98 -8.31 10.63
C PHE A 187 -14.54 -7.46 9.47
N LEU A 188 -15.24 -6.38 9.80
CA LEU A 188 -15.70 -5.37 8.86
C LEU A 188 -14.84 -4.10 8.98
N GLN A 189 -14.68 -3.40 7.88
CA GLN A 189 -14.00 -2.10 7.80
C GLN A 189 -14.91 -1.07 7.11
N PRO A 190 -14.92 0.20 7.56
CA PRO A 190 -15.72 1.25 6.94
C PRO A 190 -15.06 1.75 5.64
N ALA A 191 -15.89 2.09 4.65
CA ALA A 191 -15.53 2.70 3.38
C ALA A 191 -16.44 3.89 3.07
N GLY A 192 -15.91 4.86 2.32
CA GLY A 192 -16.63 6.12 2.07
C GLY A 192 -16.67 7.02 3.32
N ASP A 193 -16.96 8.30 3.09
CA ASP A 193 -16.80 9.31 4.14
C ASP A 193 -17.84 9.12 5.27
N LEU A 194 -19.08 8.78 4.94
CA LEU A 194 -20.16 8.54 5.90
C LEU A 194 -19.88 7.40 6.90
N ALA A 195 -19.47 6.21 6.40
CA ALA A 195 -19.18 5.09 7.28
C ALA A 195 -17.90 5.29 8.09
N LYS A 196 -16.90 6.00 7.52
CA LYS A 196 -15.69 6.41 8.23
C LYS A 196 -16.04 7.36 9.37
N GLU A 197 -16.83 8.38 9.10
CA GLU A 197 -17.31 9.33 10.11
C GLU A 197 -18.10 8.61 11.22
N GLY A 198 -19.04 7.73 10.90
CA GLY A 198 -19.78 6.95 11.91
C GLY A 198 -18.91 6.00 12.75
N ALA A 199 -17.85 5.44 12.15
CA ALA A 199 -16.87 4.64 12.86
C ALA A 199 -15.93 5.49 13.75
N GLU A 200 -15.81 6.79 13.48
CA GLU A 200 -14.93 7.73 14.15
C GLU A 200 -15.65 8.72 15.09
N SER A 201 -16.96 8.89 14.96
CA SER A 201 -17.76 9.89 15.66
C SER A 201 -18.00 9.51 17.13
N GLY A 202 -17.48 10.32 18.05
CA GLY A 202 -17.92 10.36 19.45
C GLY A 202 -17.44 9.23 20.38
N GLU A 203 -18.08 9.13 21.54
CA GLU A 203 -17.71 8.23 22.65
C GLU A 203 -17.95 6.73 22.35
N GLN A 204 -18.61 6.38 21.23
CA GLN A 204 -18.92 5.01 20.83
C GLN A 204 -18.81 4.82 19.31
N THR A 205 -18.04 3.80 18.88
CA THR A 205 -18.02 3.38 17.46
C THR A 205 -19.39 2.83 17.06
N ALA A 206 -19.97 3.35 15.99
CA ALA A 206 -21.26 2.90 15.47
C ALA A 206 -21.12 2.30 14.06
N PHE A 207 -21.78 1.15 13.84
CA PHE A 207 -22.13 0.70 12.51
C PHE A 207 -23.43 1.41 12.08
N LEU A 208 -23.48 1.91 10.85
CA LEU A 208 -24.62 2.66 10.32
C LEU A 208 -25.51 1.75 9.47
N ASP A 209 -26.79 1.62 9.83
CA ASP A 209 -27.83 0.94 9.02
C ASP A 209 -28.31 1.86 7.89
N GLU A 210 -27.42 2.20 6.96
CA GLU A 210 -27.70 3.15 5.89
C GLU A 210 -27.26 2.62 4.51
N THR A 211 -27.93 3.09 3.46
CA THR A 211 -27.65 2.73 2.05
C THR A 211 -26.34 3.32 1.53
N HIS A 212 -25.93 4.47 2.08
CA HIS A 212 -24.71 5.19 1.66
C HIS A 212 -23.53 4.96 2.61
N ALA A 213 -23.72 4.18 3.69
CA ALA A 213 -22.64 3.77 4.56
C ALA A 213 -22.00 2.50 3.99
N LEU A 214 -20.80 2.61 3.41
CA LEU A 214 -20.13 1.49 2.78
C LEU A 214 -19.22 0.75 3.76
N TYR A 215 -19.15 -0.56 3.61
CA TYR A 215 -18.30 -1.44 4.40
C TYR A 215 -17.68 -2.52 3.51
N TYR A 216 -16.60 -3.12 3.97
CA TYR A 216 -15.95 -4.24 3.29
C TYR A 216 -15.41 -5.27 4.29
N PHE A 217 -15.24 -6.51 3.81
CA PHE A 217 -14.61 -7.56 4.60
C PHE A 217 -13.11 -7.29 4.72
N ALA A 218 -12.54 -7.42 5.92
CA ALA A 218 -11.14 -7.05 6.17
C ALA A 218 -10.11 -7.88 5.39
N ASP A 219 -10.49 -9.04 4.86
CA ASP A 219 -9.64 -9.89 4.03
C ASP A 219 -10.07 -9.95 2.55
N SER A 220 -11.00 -9.08 2.13
CA SER A 220 -11.41 -8.89 0.73
C SER A 220 -10.30 -8.27 -0.12
N GLY A 221 -10.57 -8.16 -1.43
CA GLY A 221 -9.76 -7.41 -2.39
C GLY A 221 -10.13 -5.93 -2.49
N PHE A 222 -10.77 -5.33 -1.48
CA PHE A 222 -11.30 -3.97 -1.53
C PHE A 222 -10.29 -2.92 -2.03
N PHE A 223 -10.75 -2.06 -2.93
CA PHE A 223 -10.05 -0.84 -3.36
C PHE A 223 -11.04 0.22 -3.85
N CYS A 224 -10.67 1.49 -3.70
CA CYS A 224 -11.48 2.65 -4.11
C CYS A 224 -10.77 3.43 -5.22
N GLU A 225 -11.42 3.63 -6.36
CA GLU A 225 -10.99 4.48 -7.47
C GLU A 225 -11.62 5.87 -7.28
N GLY A 226 -10.90 6.97 -7.49
CA GLY A 226 -11.48 8.33 -7.46
C GLY A 226 -11.01 9.29 -6.36
N TYR A 227 -10.08 8.90 -5.48
CA TYR A 227 -9.24 9.90 -4.78
C TYR A 227 -8.17 10.43 -5.74
N SER A 228 -8.58 11.29 -6.66
CA SER A 228 -7.67 12.03 -7.53
C SER A 228 -7.69 13.49 -7.12
N SER A 229 -6.77 13.88 -6.26
CA SER A 229 -6.14 15.19 -6.46
C SER A 229 -5.35 15.05 -7.75
N ASP A 230 -5.64 15.89 -8.74
CA ASP A 230 -5.22 15.76 -10.15
C ASP A 230 -3.71 15.64 -10.41
N GLU A 231 -2.87 15.74 -9.37
CA GLU A 231 -1.42 15.51 -9.44
C GLU A 231 -0.99 14.04 -9.16
N ASP A 232 -1.81 13.23 -8.45
CA ASP A 232 -1.44 11.86 -8.05
C ASP A 232 -1.86 10.76 -9.07
N VAL A 233 -2.76 11.07 -10.00
CA VAL A 233 -3.29 10.07 -10.95
C VAL A 233 -2.33 9.74 -12.08
N LEU A 234 -1.59 10.73 -12.59
CA LEU A 234 -0.63 10.49 -13.68
C LEU A 234 0.53 9.58 -13.24
N VAL A 235 0.93 9.65 -11.97
CA VAL A 235 2.01 8.86 -11.36
C VAL A 235 1.53 7.46 -10.94
N LYS A 236 0.22 7.17 -10.88
CA LYS A 236 -0.27 5.82 -10.52
C LYS A 236 -0.44 4.89 -11.71
N GLU A 237 -0.77 5.43 -12.88
CA GLU A 237 -1.02 4.62 -14.07
C GLU A 237 0.29 4.16 -14.73
N GLU A 238 1.29 5.05 -14.85
CA GLU A 238 2.58 4.77 -15.48
C GLU A 238 3.39 3.63 -14.79
N PHE A 239 3.10 3.31 -13.52
CA PHE A 239 3.80 2.28 -12.75
C PHE A 239 3.10 0.92 -12.69
N ARG A 240 1.90 0.78 -13.27
CA ARG A 240 1.13 -0.49 -13.20
C ARG A 240 1.78 -1.63 -13.97
N GLY A 241 2.59 -1.33 -14.98
CA GLY A 241 3.25 -2.33 -15.81
C GLY A 241 4.27 -3.18 -15.04
N ASN A 242 4.36 -4.44 -15.44
CA ASN A 242 5.34 -5.38 -14.91
C ASN A 242 6.74 -4.94 -15.30
N ILE A 243 7.70 -5.10 -14.38
CA ILE A 243 9.10 -4.77 -14.67
C ILE A 243 9.67 -5.83 -15.62
N ILE A 244 10.04 -5.41 -16.83
CA ILE A 244 10.64 -6.27 -17.86
C ILE A 244 12.16 -6.27 -17.78
N LYS A 245 12.76 -5.11 -17.49
CA LYS A 245 14.21 -4.98 -17.34
C LYS A 245 14.54 -3.83 -16.38
N GLN A 246 15.62 -3.99 -15.63
CA GLN A 246 16.20 -2.93 -14.82
C GLN A 246 17.72 -2.98 -14.90
N GLY A 247 18.38 -1.83 -14.74
CA GLY A 247 19.84 -1.72 -14.80
C GLY A 247 20.30 -0.27 -14.89
N CYS A 248 21.61 -0.04 -14.77
CA CYS A 248 22.18 1.30 -14.80
C CYS A 248 22.66 1.66 -16.20
N LEU A 249 22.29 2.84 -16.68
CA LEU A 249 22.78 3.41 -17.92
C LEU A 249 23.31 4.82 -17.66
N LEU A 250 24.23 5.31 -18.49
CA LEU A 250 24.54 6.73 -18.52
C LEU A 250 23.48 7.44 -19.35
N LYS A 251 22.92 8.52 -18.82
CA LYS A 251 21.91 9.35 -19.48
C LYS A 251 22.43 10.75 -19.72
N GLN A 252 22.22 11.27 -20.93
CA GLN A 252 22.45 12.68 -21.21
C GLN A 252 21.36 13.56 -20.58
N GLY A 253 21.78 14.64 -19.92
CA GLY A 253 20.87 15.67 -19.40
C GLY A 253 20.24 16.49 -20.53
N HIS A 254 18.95 16.83 -20.38
CA HIS A 254 18.19 17.54 -21.42
C HIS A 254 18.62 19.02 -21.57
N ARG A 255 18.74 19.74 -20.43
CA ARG A 255 19.14 21.16 -20.39
C ARG A 255 20.65 21.38 -20.37
N ARG A 256 21.36 20.63 -19.51
CA ARG A 256 22.82 20.61 -19.45
C ARG A 256 23.24 19.24 -19.96
N LYS A 257 23.91 19.19 -21.11
CA LYS A 257 24.26 17.96 -21.87
C LYS A 257 25.32 17.07 -21.19
N ASN A 258 25.36 17.08 -19.86
CA ASN A 258 26.23 16.26 -19.03
C ASN A 258 25.67 14.84 -18.91
N TRP A 259 26.56 13.88 -18.70
CA TRP A 259 26.21 12.48 -18.56
C TRP A 259 26.19 12.07 -17.11
N LYS A 260 25.15 11.33 -16.71
CA LYS A 260 25.00 10.85 -15.34
C LYS A 260 24.51 9.42 -15.33
N VAL A 261 25.03 8.61 -14.42
CA VAL A 261 24.54 7.26 -14.17
C VAL A 261 23.13 7.34 -13.61
N ARG A 262 22.22 6.58 -14.18
CA ARG A 262 20.82 6.47 -13.76
C ARG A 262 20.41 5.00 -13.74
N LYS A 263 19.69 4.59 -12.71
CA LYS A 263 19.04 3.28 -12.69
C LYS A 263 17.75 3.40 -13.48
N PHE A 264 17.60 2.61 -14.54
CA PHE A 264 16.41 2.55 -15.37
C PHE A 264 15.56 1.33 -14.99
N ILE A 265 14.25 1.49 -15.04
CA ILE A 265 13.25 0.44 -14.85
C ILE A 265 12.26 0.52 -16.01
N LEU A 266 12.25 -0.52 -16.85
CA LEU A 266 11.36 -0.67 -18.00
C LEU A 266 10.13 -1.49 -17.62
N ARG A 267 8.94 -0.99 -17.97
CA ARG A 267 7.64 -1.61 -17.72
C ARG A 267 6.85 -1.83 -19.01
N ASP A 268 6.04 -2.88 -19.08
CA ASP A 268 5.32 -3.29 -20.29
C ASP A 268 3.96 -2.60 -20.50
N ASP A 269 3.08 -2.55 -19.50
CA ASP A 269 1.71 -2.05 -19.65
C ASP A 269 1.19 -1.24 -18.43
N PRO A 270 1.18 0.10 -18.49
CA PRO A 270 1.51 0.91 -19.66
C PRO A 270 3.01 0.96 -19.95
N ALA A 271 3.34 1.14 -21.23
CA ALA A 271 4.71 1.11 -21.75
C ALA A 271 5.52 2.34 -21.32
N PHE A 272 6.24 2.22 -20.19
CA PHE A 272 7.04 3.30 -19.62
C PHE A 272 8.43 2.85 -19.20
N MET A 273 9.39 3.77 -19.28
CA MET A 273 10.71 3.62 -18.69
C MET A 273 11.00 4.73 -17.69
N HIS A 274 11.20 4.37 -16.43
CA HIS A 274 11.48 5.29 -15.32
C HIS A 274 12.97 5.30 -15.01
N TYR A 275 13.53 6.45 -14.68
CA TYR A 275 14.94 6.54 -14.30
C TYR A 275 15.16 7.24 -12.97
N TYR A 276 16.07 6.69 -12.17
CA TYR A 276 16.30 7.07 -10.78
C TYR A 276 17.76 7.51 -10.58
N ASP A 277 17.98 8.30 -9.53
CA ASP A 277 19.31 8.49 -8.98
C ASP A 277 19.73 7.14 -8.35
N PRO A 278 20.80 6.46 -8.79
CA PRO A 278 21.19 5.16 -8.21
C PRO A 278 21.59 5.27 -6.73
N THR A 279 21.75 6.49 -6.21
CA THR A 279 22.04 6.78 -4.81
C THR A 279 20.80 7.11 -3.97
N LYS A 280 19.60 7.16 -4.57
CA LYS A 280 18.33 7.52 -3.90
C LYS A 280 17.19 6.61 -4.38
N ASP A 281 16.40 6.07 -3.46
CA ASP A 281 15.48 4.97 -3.79
C ASP A 281 14.00 5.33 -3.86
N ASP A 282 13.64 6.62 -3.75
CA ASP A 282 12.25 6.97 -3.41
C ASP A 282 11.39 7.50 -4.57
N GLU A 283 11.94 8.18 -5.60
CA GLU A 283 11.16 8.74 -6.74
C GLU A 283 11.95 8.73 -8.06
N PRO A 284 11.28 8.47 -9.22
CA PRO A 284 11.96 8.62 -10.49
C PRO A 284 12.33 10.09 -10.71
N LEU A 285 13.54 10.32 -11.21
CA LEU A 285 13.97 11.62 -11.73
C LEU A 285 13.26 11.99 -13.04
N GLY A 286 12.53 11.04 -13.62
CA GLY A 286 11.63 11.23 -14.75
C GLY A 286 11.21 9.89 -15.36
N SER A 287 10.22 9.97 -16.22
CA SER A 287 9.70 8.85 -17.01
C SER A 287 9.86 9.12 -18.50
N ILE A 288 9.80 8.05 -19.29
CA ILE A 288 9.81 8.07 -20.75
C ILE A 288 8.63 7.21 -21.18
N HIS A 289 7.62 7.83 -21.76
CA HIS A 289 6.51 7.12 -22.38
C HIS A 289 6.99 6.47 -23.68
N LEU A 290 6.83 5.16 -23.79
CA LEU A 290 7.43 4.37 -24.87
C LEU A 290 6.43 4.03 -25.98
N ARG A 291 5.13 4.27 -25.80
CA ARG A 291 4.14 4.03 -26.85
C ARG A 291 4.46 4.91 -28.07
N GLY A 292 4.62 4.28 -29.22
CA GLY A 292 4.99 4.98 -30.45
C GLY A 292 6.43 5.51 -30.49
N SER A 293 7.25 5.21 -29.48
CA SER A 293 8.67 5.59 -29.47
C SER A 293 9.49 4.71 -30.42
N VAL A 294 10.55 5.31 -30.97
CA VAL A 294 11.53 4.64 -31.81
C VAL A 294 12.84 4.57 -31.04
N VAL A 295 13.43 3.37 -30.94
CA VAL A 295 14.74 3.16 -30.31
C VAL A 295 15.74 2.61 -31.31
N THR A 296 16.91 3.24 -31.41
CA THR A 296 17.97 2.91 -32.38
C THR A 296 19.34 2.94 -31.74
N ALA A 297 20.27 2.10 -32.25
CA ALA A 297 21.67 2.22 -31.90
C ALA A 297 22.27 3.42 -32.64
N VAL A 298 23.10 4.19 -31.95
CA VAL A 298 23.80 5.36 -32.54
C VAL A 298 25.28 5.27 -32.23
N GLU A 299 26.10 5.85 -33.11
CA GLU A 299 27.56 5.85 -32.97
C GLU A 299 28.11 7.16 -32.39
N TYR A 300 27.31 8.24 -32.44
CA TYR A 300 27.65 9.54 -31.87
C TYR A 300 26.38 10.29 -31.45
N VAL A 301 26.54 11.24 -30.52
CA VAL A 301 25.47 12.16 -30.12
C VAL A 301 25.69 13.51 -30.82
N PRO A 302 24.68 14.08 -31.49
CA PRO A 302 24.76 15.42 -32.07
C PRO A 302 25.21 16.45 -31.02
N ASP A 303 26.08 17.39 -31.41
CA ASP A 303 26.63 18.46 -30.56
C ASP A 303 27.50 18.03 -29.36
N ALA A 304 27.81 16.75 -29.20
CA ALA A 304 28.79 16.29 -28.22
C ALA A 304 30.22 16.46 -28.77
N LYS A 305 31.15 16.90 -27.91
CA LYS A 305 32.58 16.86 -28.26
C LYS A 305 32.95 15.38 -28.49
N LYS A 306 33.51 15.09 -29.67
CA LYS A 306 33.80 13.75 -30.22
C LYS A 306 34.66 12.83 -29.32
N TYR A 307 35.20 13.33 -28.21
CA TYR A 307 36.17 12.64 -27.36
C TYR A 307 35.66 12.29 -25.95
N ASP A 308 34.46 12.73 -25.55
CA ASP A 308 34.02 12.55 -24.16
C ASP A 308 33.28 11.22 -23.91
N ILE A 309 32.81 10.53 -24.96
CA ILE A 309 31.90 9.38 -24.83
C ILE A 309 32.07 8.44 -26.01
N ASP A 310 32.66 7.27 -25.76
CA ASP A 310 32.91 6.27 -26.80
C ASP A 310 32.10 4.99 -26.52
N GLY A 311 31.48 4.47 -27.58
CA GLY A 311 30.83 3.15 -27.63
C GLY A 311 29.50 2.99 -26.90
N ASN A 312 28.73 1.99 -27.35
CA ASN A 312 27.52 1.46 -26.70
C ASN A 312 26.36 2.46 -26.50
N LEU A 313 26.27 3.46 -27.38
CA LEU A 313 25.20 4.45 -27.37
C LEU A 313 23.94 3.94 -28.09
N PHE A 314 22.79 4.40 -27.60
CA PHE A 314 21.50 4.26 -28.25
C PHE A 314 20.61 5.45 -27.92
N GLU A 315 19.64 5.70 -28.80
CA GLU A 315 18.72 6.81 -28.71
C GLU A 315 17.28 6.31 -28.65
N ILE A 316 16.46 6.96 -27.82
CA ILE A 316 15.00 6.81 -27.82
C ILE A 316 14.39 8.14 -28.25
N ILE A 317 13.57 8.10 -29.29
CA ILE A 317 12.78 9.24 -29.77
C ILE A 317 11.32 8.94 -29.41
N THR A 318 10.72 9.76 -28.55
CA THR A 318 9.31 9.60 -28.16
C THR A 318 8.37 10.07 -29.28
N SER A 319 7.07 9.78 -29.15
CA SER A 319 6.03 10.26 -30.07
C SER A 319 5.99 11.80 -30.17
N ASP A 320 6.41 12.47 -29.11
CA ASP A 320 6.45 13.93 -28.99
C ASP A 320 7.80 14.50 -29.44
N GLU A 321 8.57 13.72 -30.21
CA GLU A 321 9.88 14.07 -30.75
C GLU A 321 10.93 14.45 -29.68
N ILE A 322 10.83 13.87 -28.47
CA ILE A 322 11.83 14.08 -27.41
C ILE A 322 12.94 13.03 -27.55
N HIS A 323 14.17 13.51 -27.66
CA HIS A 323 15.37 12.69 -27.84
C HIS A 323 16.05 12.36 -26.50
N TYR A 324 16.23 11.07 -26.23
CA TYR A 324 16.95 10.56 -25.07
C TYR A 324 18.17 9.75 -25.50
N PHE A 325 19.36 10.29 -25.24
CA PHE A 325 20.62 9.58 -25.47
C PHE A 325 21.07 8.82 -24.22
N LEU A 326 21.35 7.53 -24.40
CA LEU A 326 21.71 6.57 -23.37
C LEU A 326 22.95 5.78 -23.77
N GLN A 327 23.77 5.40 -22.79
CA GLN A 327 24.95 4.56 -22.99
C GLN A 327 24.89 3.35 -22.05
N ALA A 328 25.08 2.16 -22.61
CA ALA A 328 25.24 0.93 -21.86
C ALA A 328 26.72 0.65 -21.55
N ALA A 329 27.00 -0.20 -20.56
CA ALA A 329 28.37 -0.58 -20.22
C ALA A 329 29.01 -1.46 -21.30
N THR A 330 28.21 -2.32 -21.96
CA THR A 330 28.68 -3.25 -22.99
C THR A 330 27.81 -3.23 -24.24
N THR A 331 28.34 -3.75 -25.35
CA THR A 331 27.59 -3.87 -26.61
C THR A 331 26.42 -4.85 -26.46
N GLU A 332 26.60 -5.90 -25.67
CA GLU A 332 25.58 -6.89 -25.34
C GLU A 332 24.44 -6.25 -24.54
N GLU A 333 24.79 -5.49 -23.49
CA GLU A 333 23.80 -4.78 -22.68
C GLU A 333 23.02 -3.76 -23.53
N ARG A 334 23.69 -3.03 -24.43
CA ARG A 334 23.03 -2.15 -25.41
C ARG A 334 22.00 -2.92 -26.24
N LYS A 335 22.38 -4.06 -26.82
CA LYS A 335 21.48 -4.89 -27.65
C LYS A 335 20.28 -5.37 -26.84
N GLU A 336 20.48 -5.77 -25.59
CA GLU A 336 19.40 -6.21 -24.70
C GLU A 336 18.41 -5.09 -24.38
N TRP A 337 18.90 -3.89 -24.04
CA TRP A 337 18.04 -2.73 -23.77
C TRP A 337 17.23 -2.33 -24.99
N ILE A 338 17.85 -2.21 -26.16
CA ILE A 338 17.16 -1.88 -27.42
C ILE A 338 16.06 -2.91 -27.69
N LYS A 339 16.38 -4.21 -27.61
CA LYS A 339 15.41 -5.28 -27.85
C LYS A 339 14.23 -5.24 -26.88
N ALA A 340 14.50 -5.02 -25.60
CA ALA A 340 13.45 -4.95 -24.57
C ALA A 340 12.53 -3.74 -24.79
N ILE A 341 13.09 -2.57 -25.08
CA ILE A 341 12.33 -1.33 -25.35
C ILE A 341 11.48 -1.48 -26.61
N GLN A 342 12.03 -2.05 -27.70
CA GLN A 342 11.28 -2.31 -28.95
C GLN A 342 10.11 -3.27 -28.76
N ALA A 343 10.25 -4.26 -27.88
CA ALA A 343 9.17 -5.20 -27.59
C ALA A 343 8.01 -4.48 -26.88
N VAL A 344 8.34 -3.70 -25.85
CA VAL A 344 7.38 -2.94 -25.03
C VAL A 344 6.70 -1.82 -25.83
N SER A 345 7.44 -1.07 -26.65
CA SER A 345 6.90 0.06 -27.41
C SER A 345 5.84 -0.34 -28.45
N LYS A 346 5.86 -1.61 -28.89
CA LYS A 346 4.91 -2.19 -29.85
C LYS A 346 3.71 -2.89 -29.19
N SER A 347 3.82 -3.29 -27.93
CA SER A 347 2.83 -4.16 -27.26
C SER A 347 1.92 -3.45 -26.26
N GLY A 348 2.24 -2.22 -25.83
CA GLY A 348 1.37 -1.46 -24.91
C GLY A 348 0.01 -1.20 -25.54
N LYS A 349 -1.07 -1.66 -24.92
CA LYS A 349 -2.44 -1.48 -25.42
C LYS A 349 -2.99 -0.11 -25.08
#